data_AF-A0A2S7VJB4-F1
#
_entry.id   AF-A0A2S7VJB4-F1
#
_cell.length_a   1.000
_cell.length_b   1.000
_cell.length_c   1.000
_cell.angle_alpha   90.00
_cell.angle_beta   90.00
_cell.angle_gamma   90.00
#
_symmetry.space_group_name_H-M   'P 1'
#
loop_
_entity.id
_entity.type
_entity.pdbx_description
1 polymer ?
#
loop_
_entity_poly.entity_id
_entity_poly.type
_entity_poly.pdbx_seq_one_letter_code
_entity_poly.pdbx_strand_id
1 'polypeptide(L)'
;MKKLCLAAMVAATLLGCNVGDEVVEHSGIDIDNLSQADLQNYANITADALTVVAKAAKDCAENLPVGNSNECYIPEIQGNIDIAVAKGRIKVEKQTDRVVIHTVEAMQFTTHNAITDGEIISLTLNEKTDDDYIMTMNNSNQITFKGMLVNTADNDATYWSTESTSPLTYRYNINEVHPYITNGSAIISGKDNQHFTWSADANGYISVTR
;
A
#
# COMPACT_ATOMS: atom_id res chain seq x y z
N MET A 1 34.80 -4.70 5.86
CA MET A 1 34.24 -5.28 4.61
C MET A 1 33.70 -6.67 4.90
N LYS A 2 32.39 -6.78 5.15
CA LYS A 2 31.63 -8.03 5.00
C LYS A 2 30.36 -7.66 4.24
N LYS A 3 30.39 -7.96 2.94
CA LYS A 3 29.28 -7.81 2.01
C LYS A 3 28.29 -8.93 2.30
N LEU A 4 27.14 -8.62 2.89
CA LEU A 4 26.01 -9.55 2.99
C LEU A 4 24.70 -8.97 2.44
N CYS A 5 24.65 -7.69 2.06
CA CYS A 5 23.55 -7.14 1.28
C CYS A 5 23.73 -7.53 -0.19
N LEU A 6 22.81 -8.35 -0.73
CA LEU A 6 22.43 -8.59 -2.14
C LEU A 6 22.25 -10.06 -2.56
N ALA A 7 22.35 -11.04 -1.67
CA ALA A 7 22.19 -12.45 -2.08
C ALA A 7 20.73 -12.96 -2.10
N ALA A 8 19.78 -12.30 -1.44
CA ALA A 8 18.39 -12.78 -1.40
C ALA A 8 17.58 -12.48 -2.67
N MET A 9 18.00 -11.53 -3.51
CA MET A 9 17.23 -11.10 -4.69
C MET A 9 17.46 -11.95 -5.96
N VAL A 10 18.37 -12.94 -5.95
CA VAL A 10 18.80 -13.63 -7.19
C VAL A 10 18.31 -15.09 -7.29
N ALA A 11 17.86 -15.71 -6.19
CA ALA A 11 17.44 -17.12 -6.21
C ALA A 11 16.00 -17.34 -6.70
N ALA A 12 15.14 -16.31 -6.69
CA ALA A 12 13.73 -16.44 -7.10
C ALA A 12 13.51 -16.48 -8.63
N THR A 13 14.55 -16.34 -9.45
CA THR A 13 14.42 -16.32 -10.92
C THR A 13 14.15 -17.69 -11.57
N LEU A 14 14.04 -18.76 -10.79
CA LEU A 14 13.88 -20.14 -11.31
C LEU A 14 12.55 -20.83 -10.96
N LEU A 15 11.66 -20.19 -10.20
CA LEU A 15 10.31 -20.69 -9.91
C LEU A 15 9.34 -19.49 -9.97
N GLY A 16 8.38 -19.54 -10.89
CA GLY A 16 7.44 -18.43 -11.10
C GLY A 16 6.37 -18.30 -10.01
N CYS A 17 6.73 -17.93 -8.79
CA CYS A 17 5.76 -17.67 -7.72
C CYS A 17 6.12 -16.42 -6.89
N ASN A 18 5.14 -15.52 -6.75
CA ASN A 18 4.84 -14.65 -5.61
C ASN A 18 6.04 -14.14 -4.78
N VAL A 19 6.97 -13.41 -5.40
CA VAL A 19 8.18 -12.89 -4.73
C VAL A 19 7.81 -11.98 -3.54
N GLY A 20 6.69 -11.27 -3.61
CA GLY A 20 6.19 -10.44 -2.51
C GLY A 20 5.79 -11.26 -1.29
N ASP A 21 4.93 -12.25 -1.47
CA ASP A 21 4.42 -13.08 -0.37
C ASP A 21 5.56 -13.89 0.30
N GLU A 22 6.53 -14.39 -0.48
CA GLU A 22 7.69 -15.13 0.06
C GLU A 22 8.59 -14.25 0.95
N VAL A 23 8.82 -12.99 0.56
CA VAL A 23 9.60 -12.04 1.37
C VAL A 23 8.89 -11.74 2.69
N VAL A 24 7.57 -11.56 2.65
CA VAL A 24 6.76 -11.30 3.85
C VAL A 24 6.72 -12.51 4.77
N GLU A 25 6.59 -13.72 4.23
CA GLU A 25 6.57 -14.95 5.02
C GLU A 25 7.86 -15.14 5.84
N HIS A 26 9.00 -14.75 5.29
CA HIS A 26 10.31 -14.99 5.92
C HIS A 26 10.89 -13.78 6.67
N SER A 27 10.54 -12.56 6.27
CA SER A 27 11.12 -11.32 6.81
C SER A 27 10.05 -10.31 7.25
N GLY A 28 8.79 -10.73 7.31
CA GLY A 28 7.68 -9.86 7.68
C GLY A 28 7.63 -9.54 9.17
N ILE A 29 6.75 -8.59 9.51
CA ILE A 29 6.41 -8.25 10.89
C ILE A 29 5.95 -9.47 11.70
N ASP A 30 6.31 -9.51 12.97
CA ASP A 30 5.86 -10.52 13.94
C ASP A 30 4.56 -10.08 14.60
N ILE A 31 3.45 -10.25 13.87
CA ILE A 31 2.10 -9.80 14.25
C ILE A 31 1.66 -10.33 15.60
N ASP A 32 2.00 -11.57 15.94
CA ASP A 32 1.62 -12.18 17.22
C ASP A 32 2.23 -11.44 18.42
N ASN A 33 3.42 -10.86 18.23
CA ASN A 33 4.17 -10.10 19.24
C ASN A 33 3.87 -8.60 19.22
N LEU A 34 3.05 -8.11 18.30
CA LEU A 34 2.61 -6.71 18.29
C LEU A 34 1.59 -6.41 19.40
N SER A 35 1.56 -5.18 19.91
CA SER A 35 0.48 -4.72 20.78
C SER A 35 -0.74 -4.30 19.95
N GLN A 36 -1.91 -4.16 20.58
CA GLN A 36 -3.11 -3.62 19.91
C GLN A 36 -2.86 -2.23 19.29
N ALA A 37 -2.04 -1.40 19.95
CA ALA A 37 -1.68 -0.08 19.45
C ALA A 37 -0.79 -0.18 18.20
N ASP A 38 0.14 -1.14 18.17
CA ASP A 38 1.00 -1.37 17.00
C ASP A 38 0.19 -1.86 15.80
N LEU A 39 -0.73 -2.81 16.00
CA LEU A 39 -1.65 -3.27 14.95
C LEU A 39 -2.45 -2.10 14.36
N GLN A 40 -2.96 -1.22 15.23
CA GLN A 40 -3.69 -0.02 14.81
C GLN A 40 -2.80 0.92 13.99
N ASN A 41 -1.54 1.13 14.39
CA ASN A 41 -0.60 1.97 13.67
C ASN A 41 -0.29 1.43 12.27
N TYR A 42 -0.01 0.12 12.14
CA TYR A 42 0.19 -0.51 10.83
C TYR A 42 -1.04 -0.37 9.93
N ALA A 43 -2.24 -0.54 10.48
CA ALA A 43 -3.48 -0.37 9.74
C ALA A 43 -3.69 1.08 9.27
N ASN A 44 -3.47 2.06 10.14
CA ASN A 44 -3.63 3.49 9.82
C ASN A 44 -2.66 3.91 8.71
N ILE A 45 -1.38 3.59 8.85
CA ILE A 45 -0.36 3.90 7.84
C ILE A 45 -0.69 3.25 6.50
N THR A 46 -1.13 2.00 6.53
CA THR A 46 -1.51 1.26 5.31
C THR A 46 -2.70 1.93 4.64
N ALA A 47 -3.75 2.28 5.41
CA ALA A 47 -4.92 2.99 4.94
C ALA A 47 -4.55 4.33 4.28
N ASP A 48 -3.68 5.11 4.93
CA ASP A 48 -3.21 6.40 4.42
C ASP A 48 -2.43 6.24 3.11
N ALA A 49 -1.51 5.29 3.05
CA ALA A 49 -0.68 5.04 1.86
C ALA A 49 -1.55 4.68 0.64
N LEU A 50 -2.52 3.78 0.84
CA LEU A 50 -3.49 3.39 -0.20
C LEU A 50 -4.34 4.58 -0.64
N THR A 51 -4.78 5.40 0.31
CA THR A 51 -5.61 6.58 0.06
C THR A 51 -4.90 7.62 -0.79
N VAL A 52 -3.62 7.87 -0.52
CA VAL A 52 -2.78 8.78 -1.30
C VAL A 52 -2.59 8.27 -2.73
N VAL A 53 -2.29 6.98 -2.90
CA VAL A 53 -2.19 6.36 -4.23
C VAL A 53 -3.51 6.44 -4.99
N ALA A 54 -4.63 6.19 -4.31
CA ALA A 54 -5.96 6.29 -4.89
C ALA A 54 -6.29 7.71 -5.39
N LYS A 55 -5.96 8.75 -4.60
CA LYS A 55 -6.12 10.16 -5.03
C LYS A 55 -5.32 10.44 -6.30
N ALA A 56 -4.04 10.09 -6.28
CA ALA A 56 -3.17 10.37 -7.42
C ALA A 56 -3.58 9.60 -8.68
N ALA A 57 -3.98 8.33 -8.52
CA ALA A 57 -4.47 7.52 -9.62
C ALA A 57 -5.76 8.12 -10.23
N LYS A 58 -6.67 8.61 -9.39
CA LYS A 58 -7.89 9.27 -9.84
C LYS A 58 -7.60 10.51 -10.67
N ASP A 59 -6.70 11.37 -10.20
CA ASP A 59 -6.28 12.58 -10.94
C ASP A 59 -5.57 12.21 -12.25
N CYS A 60 -4.71 11.20 -12.20
CA CYS A 60 -3.92 10.75 -13.34
C CYS A 60 -4.73 10.07 -14.44
N ALA A 61 -5.84 9.43 -14.07
CA ALA A 61 -6.81 8.83 -14.98
C ALA A 61 -7.90 9.84 -15.42
N GLU A 62 -7.88 11.06 -14.89
CA GLU A 62 -8.81 12.12 -15.28
C GLU A 62 -8.62 12.41 -16.78
N ASN A 63 -9.73 12.43 -17.53
CA ASN A 63 -9.75 12.62 -18.98
C ASN A 63 -8.99 11.57 -19.83
N LEU A 64 -8.39 10.55 -19.22
CA LEU A 64 -7.79 9.44 -19.97
C LEU A 64 -8.89 8.71 -20.75
N PRO A 65 -8.71 8.42 -22.06
CA PRO A 65 -9.65 7.59 -22.82
C PRO A 65 -9.63 6.12 -22.35
N VAL A 66 -10.76 5.43 -22.47
CA VAL A 66 -10.83 3.98 -22.22
C VAL A 66 -9.88 3.24 -23.18
N GLY A 67 -9.12 2.29 -22.66
CA GLY A 67 -8.11 1.52 -23.38
C GLY A 67 -6.71 2.15 -23.38
N ASN A 68 -6.57 3.37 -22.85
CA ASN A 68 -5.29 4.04 -22.74
C ASN A 68 -4.69 3.91 -21.34
N SER A 69 -3.38 4.09 -21.27
CA SER A 69 -2.63 4.20 -20.02
C SER A 69 -1.91 5.54 -19.91
N ASN A 70 -1.60 5.95 -18.68
CA ASN A 70 -0.79 7.10 -18.38
C ASN A 70 0.14 6.80 -17.21
N GLU A 71 1.32 7.41 -17.20
CA GLU A 71 2.22 7.39 -16.05
C GLU A 71 2.27 8.77 -15.41
N CYS A 72 2.29 8.80 -14.08
CA CYS A 72 2.28 10.05 -13.35
C CYS A 72 3.14 9.94 -12.09
N TYR A 73 3.85 11.02 -11.84
CA TYR A 73 4.43 11.29 -10.53
C TYR A 73 3.31 11.67 -9.59
N ILE A 74 3.37 11.14 -8.37
CA ILE A 74 2.53 11.66 -7.30
C ILE A 74 3.26 12.91 -6.78
N PRO A 75 2.70 14.13 -6.95
CA PRO A 75 3.31 15.31 -6.37
C PRO A 75 3.38 15.15 -4.85
N GLU A 76 4.34 15.82 -4.21
CA GLU A 76 4.38 15.90 -2.75
C GLU A 76 3.04 16.46 -2.24
N ILE A 77 2.19 15.59 -1.69
CA ILE A 77 0.93 16.00 -1.09
C ILE A 77 1.24 16.46 0.32
N GLN A 78 1.25 17.78 0.52
CA GLN A 78 1.18 18.39 1.84
C GLN A 78 -0.30 18.44 2.25
N GLY A 79 -0.69 17.55 3.15
CA GLY A 79 -2.04 17.47 3.71
C GLY A 79 -1.97 16.95 5.13
N ASN A 80 -3.04 17.15 5.89
CA ASN A 80 -3.16 16.70 7.28
C ASN A 80 -3.40 15.17 7.34
N ILE A 81 -2.51 14.40 6.71
CA ILE A 81 -2.44 12.94 6.71
C ILE A 81 -1.17 12.61 7.50
N ASP A 82 -1.15 11.53 8.28
CA ASP A 82 0.03 11.15 9.06
C ASP A 82 1.23 10.73 8.19
N ILE A 83 1.03 10.72 6.86
CA ILE A 83 2.04 10.43 5.84
C ILE A 83 2.21 11.58 4.85
N ALA A 84 3.45 11.84 4.42
CA ALA A 84 3.78 12.75 3.32
C ALA A 84 4.47 11.99 2.18
N VAL A 85 4.16 12.32 0.93
CA VAL A 85 4.76 11.65 -0.24
C VAL A 85 6.18 12.17 -0.46
N ALA A 86 7.18 11.30 -0.34
CA ALA A 86 8.57 11.63 -0.61
C ALA A 86 8.91 11.49 -2.11
N LYS A 87 8.47 10.39 -2.73
CA LYS A 87 8.62 10.12 -4.17
C LYS A 87 7.81 8.91 -4.61
N GLY A 88 7.70 8.71 -5.91
CA GLY A 88 7.17 7.50 -6.51
C GLY A 88 6.49 7.79 -7.83
N ARG A 89 6.15 6.72 -8.55
CA ARG A 89 5.53 6.83 -9.87
C ARG A 89 4.54 5.69 -10.06
N ILE A 90 3.34 6.04 -10.48
CA ILE A 90 2.28 5.08 -10.78
C ILE A 90 1.99 5.07 -12.28
N LYS A 91 1.49 3.93 -12.75
CA LYS A 91 0.87 3.74 -14.05
C LYS A 91 -0.61 3.46 -13.81
N VAL A 92 -1.46 4.19 -14.52
CA VAL A 92 -2.90 3.95 -14.53
C VAL A 92 -3.33 3.46 -15.90
N GLU A 93 -4.24 2.49 -15.93
CA GLU A 93 -4.86 1.97 -17.14
C GLU A 93 -6.36 2.09 -17.02
N LYS A 94 -6.99 2.83 -17.93
CA LYS A 94 -8.43 3.04 -17.88
C LYS A 94 -9.17 1.97 -18.65
N GLN A 95 -10.01 1.24 -17.95
CA GLN A 95 -10.96 0.29 -18.52
C GLN A 95 -12.38 0.89 -18.49
N THR A 96 -13.34 0.18 -19.06
CA THR A 96 -14.74 0.65 -19.17
C THR A 96 -15.39 0.88 -17.81
N ASP A 97 -15.10 0.03 -16.82
CA ASP A 97 -15.75 0.00 -15.52
C ASP A 97 -14.83 0.35 -14.34
N ARG A 98 -13.51 0.46 -14.59
CA ARG A 98 -12.49 0.65 -13.56
C ARG A 98 -11.22 1.31 -14.10
N VAL A 99 -10.39 1.75 -13.18
CA VAL A 99 -8.99 2.10 -13.39
C VAL A 99 -8.14 1.04 -12.71
N VAL A 100 -7.17 0.48 -13.43
CA VAL A 100 -6.14 -0.41 -12.87
C VAL A 100 -4.90 0.43 -12.58
N ILE A 101 -4.28 0.22 -11.42
CA ILE A 101 -3.25 1.07 -10.84
C ILE A 101 -2.08 0.18 -10.45
N HIS A 102 -0.92 0.49 -11.01
CA HIS A 102 0.35 -0.16 -10.69
C HIS A 102 1.37 0.88 -10.22
N THR A 103 2.29 0.49 -9.36
CA THR A 103 3.51 1.25 -9.10
C THR A 103 4.56 0.90 -10.15
N VAL A 104 5.04 1.89 -10.88
CA VAL A 104 6.24 1.77 -11.74
C VAL A 104 7.50 1.88 -10.88
N GLU A 105 7.48 2.81 -9.94
CA GLU A 105 8.45 2.98 -8.87
C GLU A 105 7.71 2.93 -7.53
N ALA A 106 8.28 2.22 -6.55
CA ALA A 106 7.66 2.11 -5.23
C ALA A 106 7.34 3.48 -4.64
N MET A 107 6.13 3.60 -4.12
CA MET A 107 5.62 4.83 -3.54
C MET A 107 6.21 5.02 -2.15
N GLN A 108 7.02 6.06 -1.97
CA GLN A 108 7.69 6.34 -0.71
C GLN A 108 6.99 7.44 0.06
N PHE A 109 6.78 7.18 1.34
CA PHE A 109 6.12 8.07 2.27
C PHE A 109 6.98 8.29 3.50
N THR A 110 7.02 9.51 4.03
CA THR A 110 7.54 9.81 5.36
C THR A 110 6.39 9.89 6.34
N THR A 111 6.58 9.35 7.54
CA THR A 111 5.54 9.30 8.59
C THR A 111 6.14 9.52 9.96
N HIS A 112 5.46 10.30 10.80
CA HIS A 112 5.85 10.55 12.19
C HIS A 112 5.14 9.63 13.19
N ASN A 113 4.53 8.54 12.72
CA ASN A 113 3.90 7.54 13.58
C ASN A 113 4.95 6.82 14.46
N ALA A 114 4.54 6.33 15.63
CA ALA A 114 5.36 5.58 16.58
C ALA A 114 6.07 4.34 15.99
N ILE A 115 5.50 3.69 14.98
CA ILE A 115 6.12 2.53 14.30
C ILE A 115 7.27 2.95 13.37
N THR A 116 7.30 4.22 12.97
CA THR A 116 8.21 4.71 11.93
C THR A 116 9.12 5.84 12.37
N ASP A 117 8.82 6.58 13.44
CA ASP A 117 9.66 7.66 13.99
C ASP A 117 10.33 8.60 12.94
N GLY A 118 9.61 8.96 11.87
CA GLY A 118 10.11 9.79 10.76
C GLY A 118 10.69 9.04 9.56
N GLU A 119 10.62 7.71 9.53
CA GLU A 119 11.20 6.84 8.51
C GLU A 119 10.39 6.78 7.21
N ILE A 120 11.05 6.21 6.19
CA ILE A 120 10.48 6.02 4.86
C ILE A 120 9.82 4.66 4.78
N ILE A 121 8.51 4.68 4.53
CA ILE A 121 7.75 3.50 4.11
C ILE A 121 7.62 3.49 2.60
N SER A 122 7.84 2.34 1.97
CA SER A 122 7.60 2.15 0.54
C SER A 122 6.45 1.19 0.28
N LEU A 123 5.45 1.59 -0.51
CA LEU A 123 4.37 0.74 -1.01
C LEU A 123 4.64 0.31 -2.45
N THR A 124 4.45 -0.98 -2.73
CA THR A 124 4.55 -1.57 -4.07
C THR A 124 3.24 -2.26 -4.46
N LEU A 125 2.75 -1.93 -5.66
CA LEU A 125 1.64 -2.53 -6.39
C LEU A 125 2.15 -2.90 -7.78
N ASN A 126 3.02 -3.92 -7.88
CA ASN A 126 3.73 -4.21 -9.13
C ASN A 126 3.62 -5.69 -9.49
N GLU A 127 3.21 -5.97 -10.73
CA GLU A 127 3.18 -7.31 -11.34
C GLU A 127 4.54 -8.04 -11.28
N LYS A 128 5.65 -7.29 -11.27
CA LYS A 128 7.01 -7.84 -11.14
C LYS A 128 7.30 -8.41 -9.75
N THR A 129 6.54 -8.00 -8.75
CA THR A 129 6.56 -8.59 -7.40
C THR A 129 5.68 -9.82 -7.36
N ASP A 130 4.45 -9.69 -7.89
CA ASP A 130 3.48 -10.76 -8.11
C ASP A 130 2.37 -10.22 -9.03
N ASP A 131 1.81 -11.06 -9.92
CA ASP A 131 0.87 -10.65 -10.97
C ASP A 131 -0.43 -10.02 -10.40
N ASP A 132 -0.78 -10.32 -9.16
CA ASP A 132 -1.97 -9.80 -8.47
C ASP A 132 -1.70 -8.58 -7.58
N TYR A 133 -0.46 -8.10 -7.47
CA TYR A 133 -0.12 -6.88 -6.73
C TYR A 133 -0.52 -5.65 -7.52
N ILE A 134 -1.78 -5.28 -7.41
CA ILE A 134 -2.39 -4.14 -8.10
C ILE A 134 -3.38 -3.45 -7.17
N MET A 135 -3.73 -2.21 -7.52
CA MET A 135 -4.93 -1.58 -7.01
C MET A 135 -5.90 -1.38 -8.17
N THR A 136 -7.20 -1.59 -7.95
CA THR A 136 -8.23 -1.21 -8.90
C THR A 136 -9.23 -0.27 -8.23
N MET A 137 -9.70 0.72 -8.97
CA MET A 137 -10.75 1.63 -8.53
C MET A 137 -11.89 1.63 -9.54
N ASN A 138 -13.09 1.26 -9.11
CA ASN A 138 -14.27 1.30 -9.99
C ASN A 138 -14.92 2.69 -10.05
N ASN A 139 -15.91 2.84 -10.93
CA ASN A 139 -16.65 4.11 -11.11
C ASN A 139 -17.40 4.60 -9.85
N SER A 140 -17.63 3.73 -8.87
CA SER A 140 -18.22 4.05 -7.56
C SER A 140 -17.18 4.44 -6.50
N ASN A 141 -15.92 4.62 -6.90
CA ASN A 141 -14.76 4.83 -6.03
C ASN A 141 -14.50 3.67 -5.05
N GLN A 142 -14.97 2.45 -5.37
CA GLN A 142 -14.61 1.27 -4.60
C GLN A 142 -13.25 0.78 -5.07
N ILE A 143 -12.39 0.50 -4.10
CA ILE A 143 -11.02 0.07 -4.27
C ILE A 143 -10.92 -1.40 -3.85
N THR A 144 -10.28 -2.20 -4.67
CA THR A 144 -9.67 -3.46 -4.26
C THR A 144 -8.17 -3.37 -4.48
N PHE A 145 -7.39 -4.06 -3.67
CA PHE A 145 -5.94 -4.05 -3.81
C PHE A 145 -5.30 -5.31 -3.24
N LYS A 146 -4.09 -5.59 -3.72
CA LYS A 146 -3.06 -6.38 -3.03
C LYS A 146 -1.73 -5.65 -3.22
N GLY A 147 -0.94 -5.57 -2.17
CA GLY A 147 0.33 -4.86 -2.19
C GLY A 147 1.25 -5.26 -1.05
N MET A 148 2.47 -4.74 -1.08
CA MET A 148 3.43 -4.89 0.00
C MET A 148 3.99 -3.54 0.39
N LEU A 149 4.16 -3.37 1.68
CA LEU A 149 4.82 -2.24 2.28
C LEU A 149 6.13 -2.72 2.92
N VAL A 150 7.12 -1.85 2.87
CA VAL A 150 8.40 -2.04 3.54
C VAL A 150 8.74 -0.78 4.32
N ASN A 151 9.11 -0.95 5.59
CA ASN A 151 9.79 0.06 6.36
C ASN A 151 11.30 -0.25 6.35
N THR A 152 12.13 0.71 5.93
CA THR A 152 13.60 0.57 5.92
C THR A 152 14.27 1.27 7.10
N ALA A 153 13.53 1.39 8.19
CA ALA A 153 13.97 1.65 9.55
C ALA A 153 15.16 0.78 9.95
N ASP A 154 16.36 1.35 10.05
CA ASP A 154 17.57 0.63 10.45
C ASP A 154 17.96 -0.57 9.57
N ASN A 155 19.09 -1.19 9.90
CA ASN A 155 19.80 -2.15 9.03
C ASN A 155 18.99 -3.41 8.65
N ASP A 156 17.80 -3.61 9.22
CA ASP A 156 16.90 -4.73 8.96
C ASP A 156 15.52 -4.21 8.49
N ALA A 157 15.30 -4.26 7.18
CA ALA A 157 14.02 -3.87 6.59
C ALA A 157 12.88 -4.76 7.11
N THR A 158 11.75 -4.13 7.43
CA THR A 158 10.54 -4.79 7.94
C THR A 158 9.44 -4.76 6.89
N TYR A 159 8.83 -5.91 6.60
CA TYR A 159 7.87 -6.07 5.50
C TYR A 159 6.48 -6.45 6.01
N TRP A 160 5.44 -6.04 5.29
CA TRP A 160 4.10 -6.61 5.44
C TRP A 160 3.36 -6.56 4.11
N SER A 161 2.59 -7.60 3.80
CA SER A 161 1.65 -7.56 2.69
C SER A 161 0.29 -7.11 3.19
N THR A 162 -0.51 -6.59 2.28
CA THR A 162 -1.87 -6.19 2.56
C THR A 162 -2.76 -6.43 1.36
N GLU A 163 -3.97 -6.91 1.62
CA GLU A 163 -4.97 -7.13 0.58
C GLU A 163 -6.38 -6.80 1.07
N SER A 164 -7.22 -6.31 0.16
CA SER A 164 -8.62 -6.05 0.46
C SER A 164 -9.39 -7.36 0.62
N THR A 165 -10.03 -7.57 1.76
CA THR A 165 -10.96 -8.69 1.99
C THR A 165 -12.39 -8.32 1.57
N SER A 166 -12.69 -7.01 1.54
CA SER A 166 -13.86 -6.44 0.89
C SER A 166 -13.52 -5.08 0.27
N PRO A 167 -14.24 -4.62 -0.78
CA PRO A 167 -13.93 -3.35 -1.42
C PRO A 167 -14.02 -2.18 -0.44
N LEU A 168 -12.99 -1.33 -0.41
CA LEU A 168 -12.93 -0.11 0.40
C LEU A 168 -13.38 1.08 -0.43
N THR A 169 -14.17 1.99 0.12
CA THR A 169 -14.69 3.15 -0.60
C THR A 169 -13.81 4.37 -0.39
N TYR A 170 -13.17 4.84 -1.46
CA TYR A 170 -12.41 6.08 -1.48
C TYR A 170 -13.32 7.30 -1.41
N ARG A 171 -12.94 8.24 -0.55
CA ARG A 171 -13.58 9.54 -0.34
C ARG A 171 -12.54 10.64 -0.46
N TYR A 172 -12.98 11.79 -0.97
CA TYR A 172 -12.18 13.00 -1.00
C TYR A 172 -13.10 14.19 -0.73
N ASN A 173 -12.80 14.94 0.33
CA ASN A 173 -13.47 16.19 0.63
C ASN A 173 -12.57 17.35 0.23
N ILE A 174 -12.96 18.09 -0.81
CA ILE A 174 -12.18 19.22 -1.33
C ILE A 174 -12.03 20.36 -0.30
N ASN A 175 -12.94 20.46 0.68
CA ASN A 175 -12.90 21.48 1.71
C ASN A 175 -11.92 21.14 2.83
N GLU A 176 -11.66 19.85 3.06
CA GLU A 176 -10.75 19.35 4.10
C GLU A 176 -9.39 18.94 3.51
N VAL A 177 -9.29 18.86 2.17
CA VAL A 177 -8.10 18.44 1.41
C VAL A 177 -7.55 17.10 1.91
N HIS A 178 -8.44 16.27 2.47
CA HIS A 178 -8.08 15.00 3.08
C HIS A 178 -8.80 13.89 2.32
N PRO A 179 -8.09 13.12 1.47
CA PRO A 179 -8.60 11.86 1.00
C PRO A 179 -8.63 10.86 2.16
N TYR A 180 -9.59 9.93 2.18
CA TYR A 180 -9.69 8.86 3.18
C TYR A 180 -10.47 7.68 2.61
N ILE A 181 -10.39 6.52 3.26
CA ILE A 181 -11.16 5.32 2.92
C ILE A 181 -12.26 5.06 3.96
N THR A 182 -13.37 4.50 3.49
CA THR A 182 -14.54 4.16 4.30
C THR A 182 -15.10 2.82 3.86
N ASN A 183 -15.93 2.19 4.68
CA ASN A 183 -16.75 1.02 4.32
C ASN A 183 -15.98 -0.08 3.57
N GLY A 184 -15.27 -0.92 4.31
CA GLY A 184 -14.61 -2.10 3.77
C GLY A 184 -13.61 -2.65 4.76
N SER A 185 -12.89 -3.69 4.32
CA SER A 185 -11.95 -4.41 5.17
C SER A 185 -10.79 -4.93 4.34
N ALA A 186 -9.67 -5.11 5.02
CA ALA A 186 -8.45 -5.64 4.47
C ALA A 186 -7.70 -6.43 5.54
N ILE A 187 -6.74 -7.21 5.10
CA ILE A 187 -5.85 -7.99 5.95
C ILE A 187 -4.44 -7.43 5.80
N ILE A 188 -3.68 -7.49 6.87
CA ILE A 188 -2.23 -7.30 6.86
C ILE A 188 -1.61 -8.63 7.27
N SER A 189 -0.68 -9.12 6.47
CA SER A 189 0.05 -10.36 6.72
C SER A 189 1.53 -10.08 6.98
N GLY A 190 2.09 -10.86 7.90
CA GLY A 190 3.46 -10.80 8.37
C GLY A 190 4.17 -12.14 8.18
N LYS A 191 5.22 -12.37 8.97
CA LYS A 191 5.98 -13.62 8.89
C LYS A 191 5.13 -14.83 9.30
N ASP A 192 5.56 -16.02 8.89
CA ASP A 192 4.96 -17.29 9.31
C ASP A 192 3.43 -17.35 9.12
N ASN A 193 2.91 -16.70 8.06
CA ASN A 193 1.50 -16.54 7.70
C ASN A 193 0.63 -15.89 8.80
N GLN A 194 1.25 -15.21 9.75
CA GLN A 194 0.53 -14.43 10.74
C GLN A 194 -0.21 -13.29 10.05
N HIS A 195 -1.39 -12.93 10.56
CA HIS A 195 -2.19 -11.87 9.97
C HIS A 195 -3.14 -11.24 10.99
N PHE A 196 -3.60 -10.03 10.67
CA PHE A 196 -4.74 -9.41 11.34
C PHE A 196 -5.60 -8.66 10.32
N THR A 197 -6.89 -8.55 10.60
CA THR A 197 -7.83 -7.81 9.76
C THR A 197 -7.98 -6.39 10.28
N TRP A 198 -8.10 -5.44 9.37
CA TRP A 198 -8.54 -4.08 9.67
C TRP A 198 -9.74 -3.70 8.82
N SER A 199 -10.55 -2.76 9.32
CA SER A 199 -11.74 -2.28 8.63
C SER A 199 -11.93 -0.78 8.81
N ALA A 200 -12.45 -0.13 7.79
CA ALA A 200 -12.86 1.26 7.81
C ALA A 200 -14.38 1.35 7.95
N ASP A 201 -14.87 2.08 8.94
CA ASP A 201 -16.30 2.33 9.10
C ASP A 201 -16.83 3.38 8.11
N ALA A 202 -18.09 3.79 8.27
CA ALA A 202 -18.72 4.79 7.39
C ALA A 202 -18.10 6.19 7.53
N ASN A 203 -17.44 6.48 8.66
CA ASN A 203 -16.79 7.75 8.96
C ASN A 203 -15.28 7.72 8.65
N GLY A 204 -14.73 6.56 8.27
CA GLY A 204 -13.31 6.36 8.03
C GLY A 204 -12.50 6.02 9.27
N TYR A 205 -13.16 5.69 10.40
CA TYR A 205 -12.46 5.18 11.56
C TYR A 205 -11.97 3.76 11.27
N ILE A 206 -10.66 3.57 11.45
CA ILE A 206 -9.99 2.29 11.28
C ILE A 206 -10.07 1.50 12.59
N SER A 207 -10.50 0.25 12.51
CA SER A 207 -10.47 -0.71 13.62
C SER A 207 -9.74 -1.98 13.21
N VAL A 208 -9.06 -2.62 14.16
CA VAL A 208 -8.25 -3.82 13.92
C VAL A 208 -8.74 -4.99 14.77
N THR A 209 -8.72 -6.19 14.19
CA THR A 209 -9.14 -7.46 14.81
C THR A 209 -8.11 -8.54 14.45
N ARG A 210 -7.69 -9.33 15.44
CA ARG A 210 -6.87 -10.54 15.23
C ARG A 210 -7.76 -11.72 14.85
#